data_AF-A0A957S1U9-F1
#
_entry.id   AF-A0A957S1U9-F1
#
_cell.length_a   1.000
_cell.length_b   1.000
_cell.length_c   1.000
_cell.angle_alpha   90.00
_cell.angle_beta   90.00
_cell.angle_gamma   90.00
#
_symmetry.space_group_name_H-M   'P 1'
#
loop_
_entity.id
_entity.type
_entity.pdbx_description
1 polymer ?
#
loop_
_entity_poly.entity_id
_entity_poly.type
_entity_poly.pdbx_seq_one_letter_code
_entity_poly.pdbx_strand_id
1 'polypeptide(L)'
;MNPLVFSTLGCPDWSLEHAADVAVANAYAGIEIRVLDGDIIPADLSPARQAEVRDIMQSRGLSIAGLGASTRFTAVDPAER
;
A
#
# COMPACT_ATOMS: atom_id res chain seq x y z
N MET A 1 16.77 15.21 -7.87
CA MET A 1 15.34 15.37 -7.55
C MET A 1 14.91 14.12 -6.83
N ASN A 2 14.24 14.24 -5.67
CA ASN A 2 13.84 13.06 -4.88
C ASN A 2 12.54 12.49 -5.45
N PRO A 3 12.42 11.15 -5.62
CA PRO A 3 11.20 10.53 -6.13
C PRO A 3 10.03 10.79 -5.16
N LEU A 4 8.86 11.13 -5.72
CA LEU A 4 7.63 11.32 -4.96
C LEU A 4 6.82 10.02 -4.94
N VAL A 5 6.25 9.71 -3.78
CA VAL A 5 5.35 8.58 -3.56
C VAL A 5 4.16 9.04 -2.71
N PHE A 6 3.05 8.31 -2.76
CA PHE A 6 1.91 8.54 -1.88
C PHE A 6 1.41 7.23 -1.26
N SER A 7 0.58 7.35 -0.22
CA SER A 7 -0.01 6.21 0.49
C SER A 7 -1.43 5.94 0.01
N THR A 8 -1.80 4.66 -0.18
CA THR A 8 -3.20 4.30 -0.43
C THR A 8 -4.12 4.63 0.75
N LEU A 9 -3.58 4.95 1.94
CA LEU A 9 -4.37 5.49 3.05
C LEU A 9 -5.06 6.82 2.71
N GLY A 10 -4.49 7.61 1.79
CA GLY A 10 -5.09 8.88 1.33
C GLY A 10 -6.25 8.70 0.35
N CYS A 11 -6.47 7.48 -0.14
CA CYS A 11 -7.51 7.13 -1.11
C CYS A 11 -8.05 5.72 -0.84
N PRO A 12 -8.66 5.48 0.33
CA PRO A 12 -8.99 4.12 0.79
C PRO A 12 -9.99 3.40 -0.11
N ASP A 13 -10.87 4.13 -0.79
CA ASP A 13 -11.93 3.56 -1.64
C ASP A 13 -11.45 3.21 -3.06
N TRP A 14 -10.18 3.47 -3.40
CA TRP A 14 -9.65 3.20 -4.73
C TRP A 14 -9.17 1.75 -4.84
N SER A 15 -9.41 1.14 -6.01
CA SER A 15 -8.71 -0.11 -6.36
C SER A 15 -7.22 0.18 -6.56
N LEU A 16 -6.38 -0.86 -6.41
CA LEU A 16 -4.95 -0.70 -6.63
C LEU A 16 -4.61 -0.24 -8.06
N GLU A 17 -5.33 -0.73 -9.06
CA GLU A 17 -5.16 -0.33 -10.46
C GLU A 17 -5.45 1.16 -10.64
N HIS A 18 -6.53 1.66 -10.06
CA HIS A 18 -6.87 3.08 -10.15
C HIS A 18 -5.82 3.96 -9.47
N ALA A 19 -5.36 3.58 -8.27
CA ALA A 19 -4.28 4.29 -7.59
C ALA A 19 -2.98 4.30 -8.42
N ALA A 20 -2.65 3.17 -9.05
CA ALA A 20 -1.48 3.04 -9.90
C ALA A 20 -1.59 3.87 -11.20
N ASP A 21 -2.77 3.91 -11.83
CA ASP A 21 -3.01 4.76 -13.00
C ASP A 21 -2.88 6.25 -12.66
N VAL A 22 -3.40 6.68 -11.51
CA VAL A 22 -3.24 8.06 -11.01
C VAL A 22 -1.78 8.38 -10.68
N ALA A 23 -1.03 7.43 -10.12
CA ALA A 23 0.39 7.59 -9.84
C ALA A 23 1.17 7.90 -11.12
N VAL A 24 0.95 7.12 -12.18
CA VAL A 24 1.57 7.33 -13.49
C VAL A 24 1.17 8.67 -14.09
N ALA A 25 -0.13 8.99 -14.09
CA ALA A 25 -0.64 10.23 -14.67
C ALA A 25 -0.08 11.50 -14.00
N ASN A 26 0.32 11.40 -12.73
CA ASN A 26 0.85 12.52 -11.94
C ASN A 26 2.37 12.40 -11.66
N ALA A 27 3.07 11.52 -12.38
CA ALA A 27 4.52 11.34 -12.29
C ALA A 27 5.05 10.97 -10.89
N TYR A 28 4.26 10.22 -10.10
CA TYR A 28 4.75 9.56 -8.90
C TYR A 28 5.64 8.36 -9.28
N ALA A 29 6.66 8.11 -8.48
CA ALA A 29 7.61 7.01 -8.68
C ALA A 29 7.18 5.70 -7.99
N GLY A 30 6.15 5.75 -7.14
CA GLY A 30 5.73 4.62 -6.34
C GLY A 30 4.59 4.91 -5.38
N ILE A 31 4.15 3.85 -4.71
CA ILE A 31 3.03 3.86 -3.78
C ILE A 31 3.41 3.10 -2.51
N GLU A 32 3.05 3.62 -1.35
CA GLU A 32 2.98 2.87 -0.10
C GLU A 32 1.61 2.19 0.01
N ILE A 33 1.59 0.87 0.18
CA ILE A 33 0.36 0.10 0.23
C ILE A 33 -0.07 -0.07 1.68
N ARG A 34 -1.20 0.55 2.02
CA ARG A 34 -1.81 0.50 3.35
C ARG A 34 -3.23 -0.05 3.31
N VAL A 35 -4.01 0.45 2.36
CA VAL A 35 -5.33 -0.03 2.00
C VAL A 35 -5.24 -0.71 0.63
N LEU A 36 -5.85 -1.89 0.51
CA LEU A 36 -5.95 -2.66 -0.72
C LEU A 36 -7.43 -2.96 -0.95
N ASP A 37 -8.01 -2.35 -1.97
CA ASP A 37 -9.42 -2.51 -2.37
C ASP A 37 -10.43 -2.27 -1.23
N GLY A 38 -10.23 -1.18 -0.46
CA GLY A 38 -11.12 -0.78 0.62
C GLY A 38 -10.72 -1.29 2.01
N ASP A 39 -9.89 -2.33 2.08
CA ASP A 39 -9.50 -2.95 3.36
C ASP A 39 -8.03 -2.69 3.72
N ILE A 40 -7.73 -2.62 5.02
CA ILE A 40 -6.33 -2.59 5.49
C ILE A 40 -5.64 -3.87 5.00
N ILE A 41 -4.47 -3.72 4.39
CA ILE A 41 -3.70 -4.88 3.90
C ILE A 41 -3.43 -5.87 5.05
N PRO A 42 -3.83 -7.15 4.91
CA PRO A 42 -3.60 -8.15 5.95
C PRO A 42 -2.14 -8.61 5.96
N ALA A 43 -1.65 -9.04 7.13
CA ALA A 43 -0.29 -9.54 7.29
C ALA A 43 -0.05 -10.90 6.58
N ASP A 44 -1.11 -11.65 6.35
CA ASP A 44 -1.12 -12.99 5.74
C ASP A 44 -1.67 -12.98 4.30
N LEU A 45 -1.45 -11.88 3.57
CA LEU A 45 -1.85 -11.76 2.17
C LEU A 45 -1.35 -12.96 1.35
N SER A 46 -2.25 -13.62 0.62
CA SER A 46 -1.92 -14.87 -0.09
C SER A 46 -0.81 -14.66 -1.13
N PRO A 47 0.03 -15.68 -1.42
CA PRO A 47 1.08 -15.56 -2.44
C PRO A 47 0.56 -15.15 -3.82
N ALA A 48 -0.64 -15.61 -4.19
CA ALA A 48 -1.32 -15.21 -5.42
C ALA A 48 -1.64 -13.71 -5.42
N ARG A 49 -2.25 -13.21 -4.34
CA ARG A 49 -2.59 -11.78 -4.24
C ARG A 49 -1.35 -10.90 -4.17
N GLN A 50 -0.28 -11.36 -3.52
CA GLN A 50 1.01 -10.68 -3.55
C GLN A 50 1.61 -10.59 -4.97
N ALA A 51 1.45 -11.64 -5.78
CA ALA A 51 1.90 -11.65 -7.17
C ALA A 51 1.10 -10.64 -8.01
N GLU A 52 -0.23 -10.64 -7.87
CA GLU A 52 -1.10 -9.66 -8.54
C GLU A 52 -0.72 -8.22 -8.20
N VAL A 53 -0.49 -7.91 -6.92
CA VAL A 53 -0.03 -6.58 -6.47
C VAL A 53 1.30 -6.20 -7.13
N ARG A 54 2.27 -7.13 -7.20
CA ARG A 54 3.56 -6.89 -7.86
C ARG A 54 3.38 -6.64 -9.35
N ASP A 55 2.56 -7.43 -10.03
CA ASP A 55 2.33 -7.31 -11.48
C ASP A 55 1.66 -5.99 -11.84
N ILE A 56 0.67 -5.55 -11.04
CA ILE A 56 -0.01 -4.25 -11.22
C ILE A 56 0.99 -3.09 -11.12
N MET A 57 1.89 -3.13 -10.13
CA MET A 57 2.88 -2.08 -9.90
C MET A 57 3.99 -2.11 -10.97
N GLN A 58 4.53 -3.29 -11.28
CA GLN A 58 5.63 -3.47 -12.24
C GLN A 58 5.21 -3.12 -13.67
N SER A 59 4.00 -3.51 -14.10
CA SER A 59 3.47 -3.18 -15.43
C SER A 59 3.34 -1.67 -15.68
N ARG A 60 3.34 -0.86 -14.61
CA ARG A 60 3.26 0.61 -14.64
C ARG A 60 4.59 1.29 -14.30
N GLY A 61 5.66 0.53 -14.09
CA GLY A 61 6.97 1.07 -13.70
C GLY A 61 6.98 1.72 -12.31
N LEU A 62 6.03 1.36 -11.43
CA LEU A 62 5.93 1.92 -10.09
C LEU A 62 6.68 1.06 -9.07
N SER A 63 7.31 1.71 -8.10
CA SER A 63 7.88 1.04 -6.93
C SER A 63 6.83 0.84 -5.84
N ILE A 64 6.89 -0.30 -5.13
CA ILE A 64 6.23 -0.45 -3.83
C ILE A 64 7.16 0.20 -2.80
N ALA A 65 6.82 1.42 -2.38
CA ALA A 65 7.67 2.23 -1.51
C ALA A 65 7.67 1.72 -0.06
N GLY A 66 6.61 1.02 0.34
CA GLY A 66 6.46 0.46 1.67
C GLY A 66 5.11 -0.25 1.85
N LEU A 67 4.99 -0.95 2.97
CA LEU A 67 3.74 -1.53 3.46
C LEU A 67 3.38 -0.85 4.78
N GLY A 68 2.17 -0.29 4.87
CA GLY A 68 1.72 0.37 6.08
C GLY A 68 1.11 -0.62 7.06
N ALA A 69 1.53 -0.57 8.33
CA ALA A 69 1.13 -1.52 9.37
C ALA A 69 0.23 -0.90 10.44
N SER A 70 -0.69 -1.70 10.99
CA SER A 70 -1.49 -1.36 12.17
C SER A 70 -0.85 -2.05 13.36
N THR A 71 -0.02 -1.34 14.11
CA THR A 71 0.66 -1.91 15.28
C THR A 71 0.32 -1.10 16.52
N ARG A 72 0.15 -1.81 17.64
CA ARG A 72 0.01 -1.21 18.96
C ARG A 72 1.20 -1.62 19.79
N PHE A 73 2.10 -0.68 20.05
CA PHE A 73 3.31 -0.91 20.85
C PHE A 73 3.15 -0.56 22.33
N THR A 74 1.99 -0.02 22.72
CA THR A 74 1.71 0.38 24.09
C THR A 74 0.31 -0.07 24.50
N ALA A 75 0.19 -0.56 25.73
CA ALA A 75 -1.08 -0.93 26.34
C ALA A 75 -1.13 -0.33 27.74
N VAL A 76 -2.29 0.22 28.11
CA VAL A 76 -2.53 0.73 29.46
C VAL A 76 -2.64 -0.43 30.44
N ASP A 77 -3.27 -1.54 30.02
CA ASP A 77 -3.33 -2.76 30.81
C ASP A 77 -1.95 -3.45 30.83
N PRO A 78 -1.36 -3.65 32.03
CA PRO A 78 -0.12 -4.41 32.19
C PRO A 78 -0.12 -5.80 31.56
N ALA A 79 -1.27 -6.46 31.47
CA ALA A 79 -1.43 -7.81 30.94
C ALA A 79 -1.44 -7.87 29.40
N GLU A 80 -1.59 -6.71 28.74
CA GLU A 80 -1.60 -6.61 27.29
C GLU A 80 -0.32 -5.97 26.71
N ARG A 81 0.74 -5.83 27.53
CA ARG A 81 2.06 -5.31 27.12
C ARG A 81 2.96 -6.39 26.53
#